data_AF-A0A434H2E3-F1
#
_entry.id   AF-A0A434H2E3-F1
#
_cell.length_a   1.000
_cell.length_b   1.000
_cell.length_c   1.000
_cell.angle_alpha   90.00
_cell.angle_beta   90.00
_cell.angle_gamma   90.00
#
_symmetry.space_group_name_H-M   'P 1'
#
loop_
_entity.id
_entity.type
_entity.pdbx_description
1 polymer ?
#
loop_
_entity_poly.entity_id
_entity_poly.type
_entity_poly.pdbx_seq_one_letter_code
_entity_poly.pdbx_strand_id
1 'polypeptide(L)'
;VLQSNKATQVINLATSGSGIFTGGIQNLIVSNLGSGAGVAVNASGASSFFVRNNTIAAGGNALDFSTTGAPANTLLLSIDGNTLSSTASGLAASFTGQNVDADLNSVAIRSFAGNTATGGAGSGGIAFNNVRFDSDGAGGTVSAGTLTVGTTGARAQGDGIGFNSTSGTLDLGTFTVANDGGTGVMVSAKTTNFTLNSSGGSVDTINGTAFDLDPLTVNMTLTSITASGGASGIIFDGVAGTFTVTGATTIGNTTGFGIDAVNTNTGTFNFNTVTVNNVTVPNTGGGIRVQTGTLNVTGLANINTTSGVGLSQAGGTTSFTNGVTIDTTAGTGILATGGTMGITATVAAQTVNATGGTAINLSGVAATIALDSTSSAGGVNNVSLTDVTGIVELGTGALSGA
;
A
#
# COMPACT_ATOMS: atom_id res chain seq x y z
N VAL A 1 -6.25 21.79 -28.93
CA VAL A 1 -7.03 20.55 -28.74
C VAL A 1 -6.64 19.58 -29.85
N LEU A 2 -6.31 18.33 -29.50
CA LEU A 2 -5.98 17.26 -30.44
C LEU A 2 -6.90 16.08 -30.15
N GLN A 3 -7.51 15.51 -31.20
CA GLN A 3 -8.51 14.46 -31.02
C GLN A 3 -8.38 13.35 -32.06
N SER A 4 -8.60 12.12 -31.62
CA SER A 4 -8.74 10.94 -32.47
C SER A 4 -9.96 10.12 -32.04
N ASN A 5 -10.48 9.31 -32.96
CA ASN A 5 -11.48 8.28 -32.69
C ASN A 5 -11.01 6.89 -33.19
N LYS A 6 -9.70 6.74 -33.37
CA LYS A 6 -9.06 5.54 -33.91
C LYS A 6 -8.47 4.69 -32.80
N ALA A 7 -8.15 3.44 -33.13
CA ALA A 7 -7.41 2.55 -32.25
C ALA A 7 -5.92 2.94 -32.09
N THR A 8 -5.44 3.93 -32.84
CA THR A 8 -4.08 4.48 -32.74
C THR A 8 -4.00 5.60 -31.73
N GLN A 9 -2.79 5.92 -31.28
CA GLN A 9 -2.49 7.06 -30.41
C GLN A 9 -2.79 8.42 -31.06
N VAL A 10 -3.07 9.45 -30.25
CA VAL A 10 -3.24 10.84 -30.76
C VAL A 10 -1.89 11.48 -31.03
N ILE A 11 -0.94 11.35 -30.10
CA ILE A 11 0.44 11.80 -30.25
C ILE A 11 1.36 10.60 -30.12
N ASN A 12 2.28 10.44 -31.07
CA ASN A 12 3.34 9.44 -31.04
C ASN A 12 4.71 10.13 -31.04
N LEU A 13 5.51 9.96 -29.97
CA LEU A 13 6.89 10.45 -29.92
C LEU A 13 7.86 9.29 -30.20
N ALA A 14 7.77 8.69 -31.39
CA ALA A 14 8.66 7.60 -31.77
C ALA A 14 10.10 8.10 -31.94
N THR A 15 11.06 7.43 -31.29
CA THR A 15 12.48 7.77 -31.40
C THR A 15 13.31 6.56 -31.82
N SER A 16 14.06 6.74 -32.91
CA SER A 16 14.97 5.74 -33.48
C SER A 16 16.21 6.42 -34.07
N GLY A 17 17.36 5.76 -34.02
CA GLY A 17 18.62 6.27 -34.58
C GLY A 17 19.61 6.76 -33.53
N SER A 18 20.66 7.46 -33.98
CA SER A 18 21.72 8.01 -33.12
C SER A 18 21.43 9.46 -32.70
N GLY A 19 21.90 9.83 -31.50
CA GLY A 19 21.66 11.15 -30.90
C GLY A 19 20.61 11.13 -29.79
N ILE A 20 20.51 12.24 -29.05
CA ILE A 20 19.50 12.42 -28.00
C ILE A 20 18.31 13.16 -28.58
N PHE A 21 17.14 12.52 -28.62
CA PHE A 21 15.89 13.18 -28.98
C PHE A 21 15.36 13.96 -27.78
N THR A 22 15.22 15.28 -27.89
CA THR A 22 14.66 16.11 -26.82
C THR A 22 13.40 16.81 -27.31
N GLY A 23 12.32 16.74 -26.53
CA GLY A 23 11.07 17.41 -26.88
C GLY A 23 10.04 17.38 -25.75
N GLY A 24 8.80 17.70 -26.07
CA GLY A 24 7.73 17.58 -25.11
C GLY A 24 6.45 18.27 -25.55
N ILE A 25 5.43 18.13 -24.70
CA ILE A 25 4.12 18.75 -24.89
C ILE A 25 3.70 19.50 -23.65
N GLN A 26 3.03 20.64 -23.85
CA GLN A 26 2.53 21.45 -22.76
C GLN A 26 1.22 22.15 -23.12
N ASN A 27 0.34 22.31 -22.12
CA ASN A 27 -0.92 23.05 -22.22
C ASN A 27 -1.85 22.52 -23.34
N LEU A 28 -1.85 21.21 -23.56
CA LEU A 28 -2.72 20.56 -24.54
C LEU A 28 -3.93 19.90 -23.87
N ILE A 29 -5.03 19.89 -24.63
CA ILE A 29 -6.15 18.98 -24.41
C ILE A 29 -6.05 17.91 -25.49
N VAL A 30 -5.86 16.66 -25.07
CA VAL A 30 -5.70 15.48 -25.94
C VAL A 30 -6.82 14.50 -25.61
N SER A 31 -7.57 14.08 -26.64
CA SER A 31 -8.70 13.17 -26.47
C SER A 31 -8.65 12.03 -27.48
N ASN A 32 -8.61 10.78 -27.02
CA ASN A 32 -8.86 9.62 -27.86
C ASN A 32 -10.20 8.97 -27.51
N LEU A 33 -11.19 9.11 -28.39
CA LEU A 33 -12.50 8.49 -28.23
C LEU A 33 -12.53 7.03 -28.72
N GLY A 34 -11.47 6.59 -29.41
CA GLY A 34 -11.26 5.19 -29.77
C GLY A 34 -10.50 4.44 -28.67
N SER A 35 -10.04 3.22 -28.97
CA SER A 35 -9.31 2.36 -28.03
C SER A 35 -7.81 2.65 -27.93
N GLY A 36 -7.29 3.63 -28.68
CA GLY A 36 -5.87 3.97 -28.68
C GLY A 36 -5.45 4.81 -27.49
N ALA A 37 -4.14 4.97 -27.31
CA ALA A 37 -3.59 5.84 -26.27
C ALA A 37 -3.81 7.34 -26.54
N GLY A 38 -3.65 8.18 -25.52
CA GLY A 38 -3.59 9.63 -25.69
C GLY A 38 -2.24 10.03 -26.27
N VAL A 39 -1.19 9.83 -25.48
CA VAL A 39 0.20 10.10 -25.84
C VAL A 39 1.00 8.82 -25.65
N ALA A 40 1.71 8.40 -26.70
CA ALA A 40 2.52 7.20 -26.66
C ALA A 40 3.98 7.46 -27.07
N VAL A 41 4.88 6.71 -26.45
CA VAL A 41 6.32 6.67 -26.76
C VAL A 41 6.78 5.22 -26.75
N ASN A 42 7.51 4.84 -27.80
CA ASN A 42 8.36 3.66 -27.78
C ASN A 42 9.77 4.10 -28.19
N ALA A 43 10.64 4.24 -27.21
CA ALA A 43 11.99 4.74 -27.40
C ALA A 43 12.97 3.59 -27.66
N SER A 44 13.64 3.64 -28.81
CA SER A 44 14.76 2.74 -29.16
C SER A 44 16.11 3.44 -29.16
N GLY A 45 16.12 4.78 -29.13
CA GLY A 45 17.31 5.63 -28.97
C GLY A 45 17.18 6.56 -27.77
N ALA A 46 18.30 7.15 -27.34
CA ALA A 46 18.34 8.07 -26.20
C ALA A 46 17.35 9.23 -26.39
N SER A 47 16.48 9.44 -25.41
CA SER A 47 15.31 10.31 -25.50
C SER A 47 15.06 11.02 -24.18
N SER A 48 14.64 12.28 -24.26
CA SER A 48 14.29 13.12 -23.12
C SER A 48 13.02 13.90 -23.45
N PHE A 49 11.94 13.59 -22.75
CA PHE A 49 10.64 14.21 -23.00
C PHE A 49 10.06 14.87 -21.74
N PHE A 50 9.39 16.00 -21.94
CA PHE A 50 8.51 16.58 -20.95
C PHE A 50 7.04 16.49 -21.36
N VAL A 51 6.16 16.26 -20.39
CA VAL A 51 4.70 16.28 -20.56
C VAL A 51 4.16 17.13 -19.42
N ARG A 52 3.75 18.37 -19.72
CA ARG A 52 3.38 19.35 -18.67
C ARG A 52 2.01 19.97 -18.82
N ASN A 53 1.25 20.08 -17.74
CA ASN A 53 0.00 20.86 -17.71
C ASN A 53 -1.00 20.47 -18.81
N ASN A 54 -1.07 19.18 -19.15
CA ASN A 54 -1.99 18.68 -20.17
C ASN A 54 -3.24 18.06 -19.53
N THR A 55 -4.35 18.08 -20.26
CA THR A 55 -5.51 17.22 -19.99
C THR A 55 -5.54 16.14 -21.06
N ILE A 56 -5.38 14.88 -20.67
CA ILE A 56 -5.25 13.75 -21.59
C ILE A 56 -6.26 12.68 -21.20
N ALA A 57 -7.22 12.43 -22.10
CA ALA A 57 -8.23 11.40 -21.95
C ALA A 57 -8.15 10.42 -23.14
N ALA A 58 -8.20 9.11 -22.89
CA ALA A 58 -8.10 8.12 -23.96
C ALA A 58 -8.89 6.84 -23.65
N GLY A 59 -9.45 6.15 -24.65
CA GLY A 59 -10.03 4.82 -24.41
C GLY A 59 -8.97 3.78 -24.04
N GLY A 60 -7.75 3.91 -24.58
CA GLY A 60 -6.58 3.17 -24.09
C GLY A 60 -5.91 3.88 -22.91
N ASN A 61 -4.58 3.75 -22.80
CA ASN A 61 -3.82 4.48 -21.78
C ASN A 61 -3.77 5.99 -22.09
N ALA A 62 -3.91 6.87 -21.09
CA ALA A 62 -3.75 8.30 -21.35
C ALA A 62 -2.29 8.62 -21.72
N LEU A 63 -1.35 8.11 -20.91
CA LEU A 63 0.08 8.06 -21.23
C LEU A 63 0.54 6.60 -21.38
N ASP A 64 1.26 6.30 -22.46
CA ASP A 64 1.84 4.98 -22.72
C ASP A 64 3.32 5.11 -23.13
N PHE A 65 4.22 4.96 -22.18
CA PHE A 65 5.65 5.21 -22.38
C PHE A 65 6.44 3.92 -22.19
N SER A 66 7.18 3.53 -23.21
CA SER A 66 7.94 2.30 -23.21
C SER A 66 9.29 2.44 -23.91
N THR A 67 10.15 1.44 -23.72
CA THR A 67 11.38 1.26 -24.51
C THR A 67 11.39 -0.12 -25.19
N THR A 68 12.18 -0.29 -26.25
CA THR A 68 12.41 -1.59 -26.92
C THR A 68 13.92 -1.82 -27.16
N GLY A 69 14.47 -2.96 -26.69
CA GLY A 69 15.89 -3.33 -26.85
C GLY A 69 16.90 -2.32 -26.29
N ALA A 70 16.53 -1.58 -25.25
CA ALA A 70 17.16 -0.31 -24.90
C ALA A 70 18.07 -0.41 -23.67
N PRO A 71 19.28 0.23 -23.66
CA PRO A 71 20.13 0.34 -22.48
C PRO A 71 19.48 1.19 -21.35
N ALA A 72 20.12 1.25 -20.18
CA ALA A 72 19.67 2.10 -19.08
C ALA A 72 19.58 3.58 -19.49
N ASN A 73 18.65 4.34 -18.91
CA ASN A 73 18.45 5.77 -19.17
C ASN A 73 18.16 6.12 -20.65
N THR A 74 17.58 5.19 -21.41
CA THR A 74 17.19 5.46 -22.80
C THR A 74 16.05 6.46 -22.90
N LEU A 75 15.12 6.45 -21.94
CA LEU A 75 13.98 7.37 -21.92
C LEU A 75 13.93 8.15 -20.61
N LEU A 76 14.19 9.45 -20.67
CA LEU A 76 14.12 10.37 -19.55
C LEU A 76 12.80 11.15 -19.61
N LEU A 77 12.05 11.18 -18.52
CA LEU A 77 10.69 11.75 -18.50
C LEU A 77 10.51 12.78 -17.40
N SER A 78 9.98 13.95 -17.75
CA SER A 78 9.44 14.92 -16.79
C SER A 78 7.94 15.06 -17.00
N ILE A 79 7.14 14.53 -16.08
CA ILE A 79 5.68 14.45 -16.21
C ILE A 79 5.07 15.32 -15.11
N ASP A 80 4.63 16.54 -15.41
CA ASP A 80 4.22 17.49 -14.36
C ASP A 80 2.85 18.11 -14.62
N GLY A 81 2.01 18.25 -13.61
CA GLY A 81 0.78 19.05 -13.67
C GLY A 81 -0.31 18.48 -14.59
N ASN A 82 -0.25 17.20 -14.95
CA ASN A 82 -1.20 16.64 -15.92
C ASN A 82 -2.46 16.10 -15.25
N THR A 83 -3.59 16.19 -15.96
CA THR A 83 -4.81 15.44 -15.66
C THR A 83 -4.95 14.31 -16.68
N LEU A 84 -4.95 13.07 -16.20
CA LEU A 84 -4.87 11.85 -16.99
C LEU A 84 -6.09 10.98 -16.74
N SER A 85 -6.74 10.50 -17.78
CA SER A 85 -7.86 9.57 -17.66
C SER A 85 -7.82 8.53 -18.77
N SER A 86 -7.99 7.26 -18.41
CA SER A 86 -8.55 6.32 -19.38
C SER A 86 -10.08 6.44 -19.35
N THR A 87 -10.75 6.18 -20.47
CA THR A 87 -12.22 6.21 -20.59
C THR A 87 -12.81 4.84 -20.92
N ALA A 88 -11.96 3.83 -21.09
CA ALA A 88 -12.32 2.43 -21.24
C ALA A 88 -11.31 1.58 -20.46
N SER A 89 -10.74 0.54 -21.07
CA SER A 89 -9.90 -0.46 -20.41
C SER A 89 -8.40 -0.13 -20.43
N GLY A 90 -8.03 1.12 -20.17
CA GLY A 90 -6.62 1.52 -20.07
C GLY A 90 -6.27 2.04 -18.68
N LEU A 91 -4.97 2.18 -18.44
CA LEU A 91 -4.41 2.89 -17.28
C LEU A 91 -4.48 4.40 -17.53
N ALA A 92 -4.55 5.20 -16.47
CA ALA A 92 -4.33 6.64 -16.63
C ALA A 92 -2.90 6.92 -17.13
N ALA A 93 -1.91 6.18 -16.63
CA ALA A 93 -0.56 6.20 -17.18
C ALA A 93 0.16 4.86 -17.02
N SER A 94 0.94 4.50 -18.04
CA SER A 94 1.85 3.35 -18.02
C SER A 94 3.25 3.77 -18.43
N PHE A 95 4.23 3.33 -17.64
CA PHE A 95 5.65 3.49 -17.90
C PHE A 95 6.31 2.12 -17.82
N THR A 96 6.92 1.65 -18.91
CA THR A 96 7.45 0.28 -19.02
C THR A 96 8.88 0.27 -19.57
N GLY A 97 9.85 -0.05 -18.73
CA GLY A 97 11.23 -0.32 -19.13
C GLY A 97 11.54 -1.81 -19.34
N GLN A 98 12.74 -2.13 -19.82
CA GLN A 98 13.18 -3.52 -20.03
C GLN A 98 14.43 -3.91 -19.22
N ASN A 99 15.34 -2.99 -18.96
CA ASN A 99 16.49 -3.29 -18.10
C ASN A 99 16.06 -3.16 -16.66
N VAL A 100 16.23 -4.23 -15.89
CA VAL A 100 16.06 -4.24 -14.43
C VAL A 100 17.42 -4.57 -13.83
N ASP A 101 18.07 -3.55 -13.29
CA ASP A 101 19.19 -3.67 -12.36
C ASP A 101 18.78 -2.97 -11.06
N ALA A 102 19.49 -3.26 -9.97
CA ALA A 102 19.26 -2.70 -8.65
C ALA A 102 19.09 -1.17 -8.68
N ASP A 103 19.88 -0.49 -9.53
CA ASP A 103 19.95 0.98 -9.60
C ASP A 103 19.71 1.56 -11.01
N LEU A 104 19.57 0.72 -12.04
CA LEU A 104 19.47 1.19 -13.44
C LEU A 104 18.27 0.59 -14.16
N ASN A 105 17.47 1.46 -14.77
CA ASN A 105 16.35 1.10 -15.62
C ASN A 105 16.41 1.85 -16.95
N SER A 106 15.80 1.32 -18.01
CA SER A 106 15.79 1.97 -19.33
C SER A 106 14.88 3.21 -19.38
N VAL A 107 13.93 3.32 -18.46
CA VAL A 107 13.08 4.50 -18.25
C VAL A 107 13.46 5.15 -16.93
N ALA A 108 13.72 6.46 -16.95
CA ALA A 108 13.96 7.26 -15.76
C ALA A 108 12.97 8.42 -15.67
N ILE A 109 12.27 8.52 -14.54
CA ILE A 109 11.45 9.68 -14.21
C ILE A 109 12.35 10.72 -13.53
N ARG A 110 12.42 11.91 -14.12
CA ARG A 110 13.15 13.09 -13.61
C ARG A 110 12.26 14.00 -12.77
N SER A 111 10.97 14.06 -13.08
CA SER A 111 9.98 14.86 -12.35
C SER A 111 8.60 14.23 -12.52
N PHE A 112 7.78 14.29 -11.45
CA PHE A 112 6.42 13.73 -11.44
C PHE A 112 5.40 14.65 -10.73
N ALA A 113 5.63 15.96 -10.72
CA ALA A 113 4.98 16.85 -9.77
C ALA A 113 3.53 17.19 -10.15
N GLY A 114 2.58 17.13 -9.22
CA GLY A 114 1.25 17.72 -9.37
C GLY A 114 0.32 17.00 -10.36
N ASN A 115 0.48 15.69 -10.53
CA ASN A 115 -0.37 14.93 -11.46
C ASN A 115 -1.68 14.46 -10.80
N THR A 116 -2.72 14.39 -11.61
CA THR A 116 -4.03 13.81 -11.27
C THR A 116 -4.37 12.73 -12.27
N ALA A 117 -4.63 11.53 -11.79
CA ALA A 117 -5.11 10.39 -12.57
C ALA A 117 -6.54 10.08 -12.14
N THR A 118 -7.52 10.32 -12.99
CA THR A 118 -8.89 9.88 -12.76
C THR A 118 -9.09 8.53 -13.43
N GLY A 119 -9.64 7.56 -12.69
CA GLY A 119 -9.77 6.18 -13.13
C GLY A 119 -10.48 6.02 -14.48
N GLY A 120 -10.04 5.02 -15.24
CA GLY A 120 -10.72 4.51 -16.42
C GLY A 120 -11.58 3.30 -16.13
N ALA A 121 -12.57 3.07 -16.98
CA ALA A 121 -13.50 1.96 -16.90
C ALA A 121 -12.78 0.61 -17.21
N GLY A 122 -11.91 0.15 -16.31
CA GLY A 122 -11.53 -1.26 -16.20
C GLY A 122 -10.04 -1.64 -16.06
N SER A 123 -9.07 -0.76 -15.76
CA SER A 123 -7.65 -1.20 -15.77
C SER A 123 -6.63 -0.56 -14.83
N GLY A 124 -6.96 0.51 -14.11
CA GLY A 124 -6.16 1.01 -12.98
C GLY A 124 -5.83 2.50 -13.06
N GLY A 125 -4.99 2.97 -12.13
CA GLY A 125 -4.47 4.32 -12.11
C GLY A 125 -3.15 4.43 -12.87
N ILE A 126 -2.03 4.37 -12.15
CA ILE A 126 -0.68 4.62 -12.68
C ILE A 126 0.19 3.40 -12.44
N ALA A 127 0.84 2.90 -13.50
CA ALA A 127 1.78 1.78 -13.41
C ALA A 127 3.20 2.20 -13.79
N PHE A 128 4.16 1.86 -12.93
CA PHE A 128 5.59 1.96 -13.16
C PHE A 128 6.18 0.55 -13.15
N ASN A 129 6.59 0.08 -14.33
CA ASN A 129 7.20 -1.23 -14.52
C ASN A 129 8.64 -1.03 -15.00
N ASN A 130 9.61 -1.47 -14.21
CA ASN A 130 11.02 -1.39 -14.57
C ASN A 130 11.45 0.07 -14.82
N VAL A 131 11.16 0.94 -13.84
CA VAL A 131 11.37 2.38 -13.89
C VAL A 131 12.30 2.81 -12.77
N ARG A 132 13.18 3.78 -13.04
CA ARG A 132 13.99 4.45 -12.03
C ARG A 132 13.43 5.84 -11.73
N PHE A 133 13.25 6.17 -10.45
CA PHE A 133 13.06 7.55 -10.01
C PHE A 133 14.41 8.18 -9.68
N ASP A 134 14.78 9.20 -10.44
CA ASP A 134 16.09 9.83 -10.35
C ASP A 134 16.01 11.26 -10.88
N SER A 135 15.96 12.26 -10.01
CA SER A 135 15.70 13.65 -10.43
C SER A 135 16.86 14.31 -11.18
N ASP A 136 18.09 13.85 -10.96
CA ASP A 136 19.32 14.55 -11.39
C ASP A 136 20.29 13.69 -12.21
N GLY A 137 20.03 12.38 -12.35
CA GLY A 137 20.94 11.45 -13.04
C GLY A 137 21.90 10.74 -12.10
N ALA A 138 21.93 11.14 -10.83
CA ALA A 138 22.85 10.66 -9.80
C ALA A 138 22.13 9.95 -8.65
N GLY A 139 20.83 9.71 -8.76
CA GLY A 139 20.00 9.07 -7.73
C GLY A 139 19.20 10.05 -6.88
N GLY A 140 19.03 11.29 -7.34
CA GLY A 140 18.24 12.30 -6.64
C GLY A 140 16.76 11.90 -6.47
N THR A 141 16.12 12.45 -5.43
CA THR A 141 14.71 12.17 -5.12
C THR A 141 13.78 12.86 -6.10
N VAL A 142 12.88 12.09 -6.72
CA VAL A 142 11.76 12.65 -7.48
C VAL A 142 10.63 12.97 -6.51
N SER A 143 10.10 14.19 -6.57
CA SER A 143 8.93 14.58 -5.78
C SER A 143 7.70 14.69 -6.65
N ALA A 144 6.60 14.08 -6.21
CA ALA A 144 5.28 14.25 -6.78
C ALA A 144 4.58 15.52 -6.23
N GLY A 145 4.99 16.03 -5.07
CA GLY A 145 4.35 17.16 -4.39
C GLY A 145 2.91 16.84 -3.97
N THR A 146 1.99 16.89 -4.94
CA THR A 146 0.63 16.35 -4.79
C THR A 146 0.33 15.33 -5.88
N LEU A 147 -0.29 14.21 -5.51
CA LEU A 147 -0.72 13.18 -6.45
C LEU A 147 -2.13 12.71 -6.09
N THR A 148 -3.02 12.70 -7.07
CA THR A 148 -4.38 12.15 -6.91
C THR A 148 -4.59 11.01 -7.87
N VAL A 149 -5.07 9.87 -7.38
CA VAL A 149 -5.43 8.70 -8.19
C VAL A 149 -6.81 8.20 -7.82
N GLY A 150 -7.78 8.49 -8.68
CA GLY A 150 -9.19 8.26 -8.41
C GLY A 150 -9.74 9.17 -7.30
N THR A 151 -11.05 9.11 -7.11
CA THR A 151 -11.76 9.73 -5.99
C THR A 151 -12.84 8.77 -5.49
N THR A 152 -13.41 8.99 -4.31
CA THR A 152 -14.49 8.16 -3.79
C THR A 152 -15.73 8.13 -4.70
N GLY A 153 -15.96 9.20 -5.48
CA GLY A 153 -17.03 9.27 -6.49
C GLY A 153 -16.63 8.74 -7.88
N ALA A 154 -15.33 8.54 -8.14
CA ALA A 154 -14.80 8.06 -9.42
C ALA A 154 -13.48 7.30 -9.17
N ARG A 155 -13.61 6.07 -8.69
CA ARG A 155 -12.49 5.22 -8.29
C ARG A 155 -11.67 4.77 -9.50
N ALA A 156 -10.37 4.54 -9.29
CA ALA A 156 -9.59 3.74 -10.22
C ALA A 156 -10.02 2.27 -10.14
N GLN A 157 -10.37 1.64 -11.27
CA GLN A 157 -10.74 0.22 -11.29
C GLN A 157 -9.47 -0.63 -11.42
N GLY A 158 -9.16 -1.47 -10.44
CA GLY A 158 -7.90 -2.20 -10.31
C GLY A 158 -6.93 -1.51 -9.35
N ASP A 159 -5.63 -1.60 -9.63
CA ASP A 159 -4.61 -0.97 -8.79
C ASP A 159 -4.66 0.55 -8.91
N GLY A 160 -4.46 1.26 -7.80
CA GLY A 160 -4.29 2.70 -7.80
C GLY A 160 -2.93 3.09 -8.37
N ILE A 161 -1.86 2.78 -7.62
CA ILE A 161 -0.48 3.02 -8.04
C ILE A 161 0.31 1.72 -7.92
N GLY A 162 0.88 1.26 -9.03
CA GLY A 162 1.71 0.06 -9.07
C GLY A 162 3.18 0.38 -9.34
N PHE A 163 4.06 -0.20 -8.53
CA PHE A 163 5.51 -0.13 -8.69
C PHE A 163 6.07 -1.55 -8.79
N ASN A 164 6.42 -1.99 -9.99
CA ASN A 164 7.00 -3.30 -10.23
C ASN A 164 8.44 -3.16 -10.70
N SER A 165 9.38 -3.81 -10.00
CA SER A 165 10.82 -3.71 -10.28
C SER A 165 11.30 -2.27 -10.43
N THR A 166 10.79 -1.39 -9.58
CA THR A 166 11.11 0.04 -9.59
C THR A 166 12.34 0.31 -8.71
N SER A 167 13.22 1.24 -9.10
CA SER A 167 14.37 1.66 -8.28
C SER A 167 14.45 3.16 -8.06
N GLY A 168 15.35 3.59 -7.17
CA GLY A 168 15.57 5.00 -6.83
C GLY A 168 14.68 5.48 -5.70
N THR A 169 14.49 6.80 -5.60
CA THR A 169 13.72 7.42 -4.52
C THR A 169 12.58 8.26 -5.06
N LEU A 170 11.35 7.92 -4.65
CA LEU A 170 10.14 8.69 -4.93
C LEU A 170 9.56 9.24 -3.63
N ASP A 171 9.33 10.53 -3.58
CA ASP A 171 8.49 11.18 -2.58
C ASP A 171 7.13 11.50 -3.18
N LEU A 172 6.10 10.80 -2.72
CA LEU A 172 4.70 11.05 -3.12
C LEU A 172 4.18 12.40 -2.61
N GLY A 173 4.87 13.04 -1.66
CA GLY A 173 4.40 14.25 -0.99
C GLY A 173 3.09 13.98 -0.26
N THR A 174 2.06 14.77 -0.56
CA THR A 174 0.68 14.49 -0.14
C THR A 174 -0.07 13.80 -1.26
N PHE A 175 -0.50 12.55 -1.05
CA PHE A 175 -1.18 11.78 -2.09
C PHE A 175 -2.55 11.27 -1.67
N THR A 176 -3.44 11.07 -2.63
CA THR A 176 -4.72 10.42 -2.41
C THR A 176 -4.93 9.31 -3.42
N VAL A 177 -5.36 8.14 -2.95
CA VAL A 177 -5.74 7.02 -3.80
C VAL A 177 -7.14 6.57 -3.41
N ALA A 178 -8.02 6.47 -4.38
CA ALA A 178 -9.30 5.79 -4.25
C ALA A 178 -9.48 4.78 -5.38
N ASN A 179 -9.51 3.48 -5.06
CA ASN A 179 -9.58 2.40 -6.05
C ASN A 179 -10.59 1.30 -5.67
N ASP A 180 -10.92 0.45 -6.63
CA ASP A 180 -11.85 -0.68 -6.52
C ASP A 180 -11.33 -1.92 -7.26
N GLY A 181 -11.26 -3.08 -6.58
CA GLY A 181 -10.96 -4.37 -7.22
C GLY A 181 -9.47 -4.66 -7.47
N GLY A 182 -8.56 -3.93 -6.79
CA GLY A 182 -7.11 -4.13 -6.83
C GLY A 182 -6.44 -3.50 -5.61
N THR A 183 -5.13 -3.28 -5.66
CA THR A 183 -4.36 -2.71 -4.57
C THR A 183 -4.24 -1.19 -4.68
N GLY A 184 -4.50 -0.45 -3.60
CA GLY A 184 -4.35 1.02 -3.58
C GLY A 184 -2.93 1.45 -3.97
N VAL A 185 -1.94 1.01 -3.20
CA VAL A 185 -0.51 1.17 -3.52
C VAL A 185 0.17 -0.19 -3.45
N MET A 186 0.62 -0.68 -4.60
CA MET A 186 1.34 -1.94 -4.74
C MET A 186 2.82 -1.66 -5.04
N VAL A 187 3.70 -2.31 -4.29
CA VAL A 187 5.14 -2.33 -4.56
C VAL A 187 5.62 -3.76 -4.60
N SER A 188 6.31 -4.12 -5.68
CA SER A 188 7.09 -5.35 -5.85
C SER A 188 8.51 -4.98 -6.30
N ALA A 189 9.42 -4.70 -5.36
CA ALA A 189 10.79 -4.24 -5.60
C ALA A 189 11.86 -5.30 -5.23
N LYS A 190 11.53 -6.59 -5.38
CA LYS A 190 12.34 -7.77 -4.96
C LYS A 190 13.79 -7.78 -5.44
N THR A 191 14.08 -7.14 -6.57
CA THR A 191 15.40 -7.13 -7.20
C THR A 191 15.99 -5.72 -7.30
N THR A 192 15.37 -4.73 -6.65
CA THR A 192 15.64 -3.30 -6.88
C THR A 192 15.75 -2.51 -5.58
N ASN A 193 16.59 -1.49 -5.57
CA ASN A 193 16.71 -0.58 -4.43
C ASN A 193 15.67 0.54 -4.56
N PHE A 194 14.51 0.36 -3.93
CA PHE A 194 13.43 1.35 -3.94
C PHE A 194 13.21 1.96 -2.56
N THR A 195 13.09 3.29 -2.55
CA THR A 195 12.63 4.05 -1.38
C THR A 195 11.38 4.84 -1.73
N LEU A 196 10.32 4.64 -0.94
CA LEU A 196 9.04 5.33 -1.09
C LEU A 196 8.77 6.23 0.13
N ASN A 197 8.60 7.52 -0.13
CA ASN A 197 8.34 8.53 0.89
C ASN A 197 6.96 9.16 0.72
N SER A 198 6.41 9.68 1.81
CA SER A 198 5.26 10.60 1.79
C SER A 198 5.24 11.47 3.04
N SER A 199 4.69 12.68 2.90
CA SER A 199 4.50 13.63 4.00
C SER A 199 3.04 13.71 4.48
N GLY A 200 2.12 13.09 3.75
CA GLY A 200 0.72 12.96 4.11
C GLY A 200 -0.03 12.15 3.07
N GLY A 201 -1.33 11.94 3.29
CA GLY A 201 -2.18 11.34 2.28
C GLY A 201 -3.22 10.36 2.80
N SER A 202 -4.02 9.83 1.89
CA SER A 202 -5.05 8.85 2.22
C SER A 202 -5.20 7.79 1.14
N VAL A 203 -5.43 6.55 1.56
CA VAL A 203 -5.81 5.46 0.67
C VAL A 203 -7.17 4.93 1.06
N ASP A 204 -8.08 4.84 0.10
CA ASP A 204 -9.42 4.27 0.23
C ASP A 204 -9.60 3.19 -0.85
N THR A 205 -9.50 1.93 -0.43
CA THR A 205 -9.64 0.78 -1.32
C THR A 205 -10.89 -0.02 -0.97
N ILE A 206 -11.68 -0.34 -1.99
CA ILE A 206 -12.77 -1.31 -1.87
C ILE A 206 -12.47 -2.56 -2.71
N ASN A 207 -12.96 -3.70 -2.24
CA ASN A 207 -12.72 -5.01 -2.86
C ASN A 207 -11.22 -5.33 -3.08
N GLY A 208 -10.34 -4.91 -2.17
CA GLY A 208 -8.90 -5.07 -2.34
C GLY A 208 -8.05 -4.57 -1.16
N THR A 209 -6.74 -4.68 -1.33
CA THR A 209 -5.73 -4.29 -0.33
C THR A 209 -5.39 -2.79 -0.46
N ALA A 210 -5.28 -2.04 0.63
CA ALA A 210 -4.83 -0.64 0.53
C ALA A 210 -3.33 -0.52 0.23
N PHE A 211 -2.51 -1.30 0.93
CA PHE A 211 -1.06 -1.34 0.76
C PHE A 211 -0.55 -2.77 0.65
N ASP A 212 0.18 -3.05 -0.42
CA ASP A 212 0.98 -4.27 -0.56
C ASP A 212 2.42 -3.86 -0.85
N LEU A 213 3.28 -4.02 0.16
CA LEU A 213 4.64 -3.47 0.15
C LEU A 213 5.66 -4.62 0.28
N ASP A 214 6.36 -4.93 -0.83
CA ASP A 214 7.17 -6.15 -0.94
C ASP A 214 8.45 -5.97 -1.79
N PRO A 215 9.65 -6.18 -1.23
CA PRO A 215 10.22 -5.42 -0.13
C PRO A 215 10.68 -4.04 -0.59
N LEU A 216 10.75 -3.07 0.33
CA LEU A 216 11.34 -1.76 0.08
C LEU A 216 11.73 -1.05 1.39
N THR A 217 12.40 0.09 1.27
CA THR A 217 12.50 1.05 2.38
C THR A 217 11.38 2.08 2.27
N VAL A 218 10.71 2.38 3.38
CA VAL A 218 9.69 3.43 3.45
C VAL A 218 10.06 4.54 4.42
N ASN A 219 9.69 5.77 4.09
CA ASN A 219 9.57 6.88 5.05
C ASN A 219 8.24 7.60 4.78
N MET A 220 7.15 6.96 5.20
CA MET A 220 5.80 7.35 4.83
C MET A 220 5.01 7.86 6.03
N THR A 221 4.32 8.98 5.81
CA THR A 221 3.31 9.52 6.72
C THR A 221 1.99 9.65 5.98
N LEU A 222 0.92 9.10 6.55
CA LEU A 222 -0.44 9.17 6.03
C LEU A 222 -1.38 9.76 7.08
N THR A 223 -2.47 10.32 6.61
CA THR A 223 -3.59 10.78 7.42
C THR A 223 -4.57 9.64 7.68
N SER A 224 -4.88 8.80 6.68
CA SER A 224 -5.85 7.72 6.88
C SER A 224 -5.70 6.58 5.88
N ILE A 225 -6.15 5.39 6.29
CA ILE A 225 -6.27 4.22 5.43
C ILE A 225 -7.65 3.61 5.62
N THR A 226 -8.34 3.33 4.52
CA THR A 226 -9.56 2.54 4.49
C THR A 226 -9.37 1.39 3.50
N ALA A 227 -9.64 0.16 3.93
CA ALA A 227 -9.62 -1.01 3.06
C ALA A 227 -10.83 -1.89 3.36
N SER A 228 -11.43 -2.47 2.32
CA SER A 228 -12.44 -3.52 2.48
C SER A 228 -12.25 -4.62 1.46
N GLY A 229 -12.34 -5.88 1.90
CA GLY A 229 -12.06 -7.03 1.05
C GLY A 229 -10.57 -7.37 0.96
N GLY A 230 -10.18 -8.10 -0.09
CA GLY A 230 -8.79 -8.51 -0.30
C GLY A 230 -8.31 -9.63 0.63
N ALA A 231 -7.06 -10.04 0.41
CA ALA A 231 -6.37 -10.98 1.30
C ALA A 231 -6.06 -10.31 2.64
N SER A 232 -5.56 -9.08 2.62
CA SER A 232 -5.30 -8.26 3.79
C SER A 232 -5.66 -6.81 3.48
N GLY A 233 -5.83 -5.96 4.49
CA GLY A 233 -5.99 -4.53 4.26
C GLY A 233 -4.64 -3.82 4.04
N ILE A 234 -3.62 -4.26 4.78
CA ILE A 234 -2.23 -3.79 4.67
C ILE A 234 -1.29 -4.99 4.76
N ILE A 235 -0.32 -5.08 3.86
CA ILE A 235 0.74 -6.09 3.85
C ILE A 235 2.09 -5.39 3.90
N PHE A 236 2.90 -5.78 4.87
CA PHE A 236 4.32 -5.46 4.94
C PHE A 236 5.12 -6.75 4.77
N ASP A 237 5.74 -6.93 3.61
CA ASP A 237 6.59 -8.06 3.29
C ASP A 237 8.03 -7.58 3.10
N GLY A 238 8.90 -7.82 4.08
CA GLY A 238 10.31 -7.42 3.98
C GLY A 238 10.52 -5.89 3.98
N VAL A 239 9.64 -5.13 4.64
CA VAL A 239 9.68 -3.67 4.67
C VAL A 239 10.63 -3.16 5.77
N ALA A 240 11.44 -2.17 5.39
CA ALA A 240 12.34 -1.42 6.27
C ALA A 240 11.91 0.05 6.39
N GLY A 241 12.45 0.78 7.37
CA GLY A 241 12.16 2.21 7.56
C GLY A 241 10.92 2.46 8.42
N THR A 242 10.21 3.57 8.18
CA THR A 242 9.06 4.00 9.00
C THR A 242 7.82 4.21 8.15
N PHE A 243 6.72 3.59 8.57
CA PHE A 243 5.38 3.81 8.03
C PHE A 243 4.49 4.32 9.16
N THR A 244 3.88 5.50 9.00
CA THR A 244 3.06 6.13 10.04
C THR A 244 1.70 6.54 9.52
N VAL A 245 0.63 6.12 10.19
CA VAL A 245 -0.74 6.63 9.99
C VAL A 245 -1.13 7.48 11.19
N THR A 246 -1.28 8.78 10.96
CA THR A 246 -1.56 9.78 12.01
C THR A 246 -3.04 9.86 12.39
N GLY A 247 -3.95 9.46 11.51
CA GLY A 247 -5.39 9.36 11.77
C GLY A 247 -5.86 7.91 11.85
N ALA A 248 -7.00 7.62 11.23
CA ALA A 248 -7.65 6.32 11.34
C ALA A 248 -7.18 5.33 10.25
N THR A 249 -6.96 4.09 10.67
CA THR A 249 -6.86 2.90 9.81
C THR A 249 -8.12 2.06 10.03
N THR A 250 -8.97 1.95 9.02
CA THR A 250 -10.20 1.16 9.05
C THR A 250 -10.13 0.04 8.02
N ILE A 251 -10.15 -1.21 8.46
CA ILE A 251 -10.02 -2.38 7.61
C ILE A 251 -11.18 -3.32 7.91
N GLY A 252 -11.76 -3.95 6.89
CA GLY A 252 -12.77 -4.97 7.13
C GLY A 252 -12.96 -5.96 5.99
N ASN A 253 -13.66 -7.03 6.29
CA ASN A 253 -13.99 -8.10 5.34
C ASN A 253 -12.78 -8.73 4.62
N THR A 254 -11.60 -8.78 5.23
CA THR A 254 -10.42 -9.45 4.66
C THR A 254 -10.52 -10.97 4.86
N THR A 255 -9.89 -11.75 3.98
CA THR A 255 -9.83 -13.22 4.12
C THR A 255 -8.64 -13.71 4.94
N GLY A 256 -7.54 -12.94 4.96
CA GLY A 256 -6.37 -13.06 5.82
C GLY A 256 -6.40 -12.05 6.97
N PHE A 257 -5.26 -11.49 7.38
CA PHE A 257 -5.21 -10.52 8.48
C PHE A 257 -5.58 -9.11 7.99
N GLY A 258 -6.22 -8.30 8.84
CA GLY A 258 -6.44 -6.89 8.52
C GLY A 258 -5.12 -6.15 8.26
N ILE A 259 -4.18 -6.24 9.21
CA ILE A 259 -2.81 -5.74 9.08
C ILE A 259 -1.85 -6.91 9.19
N ASP A 260 -0.98 -7.08 8.21
CA ASP A 260 -0.15 -8.27 8.08
C ASP A 260 1.32 -7.92 7.84
N ALA A 261 2.14 -7.99 8.89
CA ALA A 261 3.60 -7.88 8.79
C ALA A 261 4.22 -9.28 8.72
N VAL A 262 4.57 -9.70 7.51
CA VAL A 262 5.04 -11.05 7.17
C VAL A 262 6.51 -11.08 6.80
N ASN A 263 7.12 -12.27 6.88
CA ASN A 263 8.53 -12.48 6.55
C ASN A 263 9.43 -11.57 7.40
N THR A 264 10.50 -11.01 6.84
CA THR A 264 11.58 -10.33 7.57
C THR A 264 11.49 -8.81 7.44
N ASN A 265 10.56 -8.21 8.17
CA ASN A 265 10.47 -6.76 8.37
C ASN A 265 11.50 -6.29 9.41
N THR A 266 12.15 -5.17 9.10
CA THR A 266 12.96 -4.40 10.06
C THR A 266 12.37 -3.01 10.33
N GLY A 267 11.26 -2.68 9.64
CA GLY A 267 10.57 -1.42 9.76
C GLY A 267 9.81 -1.23 11.08
N THR A 268 9.42 0.02 11.30
CA THR A 268 8.51 0.45 12.36
C THR A 268 7.21 0.96 11.74
N PHE A 269 6.10 0.34 12.15
CA PHE A 269 4.76 0.60 11.63
C PHE A 269 3.92 1.24 12.74
N ASN A 270 3.69 2.54 12.64
CA ASN A 270 2.97 3.32 13.64
C ASN A 270 1.56 3.62 13.16
N PHE A 271 0.58 3.36 14.01
CA PHE A 271 -0.81 3.68 13.78
C PHE A 271 -1.34 4.50 14.95
N ASN A 272 -2.14 5.51 14.66
CA ASN A 272 -2.95 6.16 15.70
C ASN A 272 -4.15 5.27 16.04
N THR A 273 -5.28 5.42 15.35
CA THR A 273 -6.46 4.58 15.60
C THR A 273 -6.52 3.43 14.60
N VAL A 274 -6.80 2.22 15.08
CA VAL A 274 -6.97 1.01 14.26
C VAL A 274 -8.35 0.42 14.51
N THR A 275 -9.09 0.15 13.44
CA THR A 275 -10.28 -0.70 13.47
C THR A 275 -10.10 -1.80 12.44
N VAL A 276 -10.17 -3.05 12.89
CA VAL A 276 -10.25 -4.23 12.01
C VAL A 276 -11.56 -4.94 12.28
N ASN A 277 -12.41 -5.06 11.27
CA ASN A 277 -13.73 -5.68 11.38
C ASN A 277 -13.91 -6.81 10.36
N ASN A 278 -13.50 -8.02 10.74
CA ASN A 278 -13.54 -9.23 9.94
C ASN A 278 -14.59 -10.21 10.47
N VAL A 279 -15.81 -9.70 10.66
CA VAL A 279 -16.95 -10.46 11.20
C VAL A 279 -17.89 -11.01 10.11
N THR A 280 -17.81 -10.49 8.89
CA THR A 280 -18.74 -10.82 7.81
C THR A 280 -18.38 -12.16 7.14
N VAL A 281 -19.27 -13.14 7.21
CA VAL A 281 -19.12 -14.43 6.51
C VAL A 281 -19.30 -14.25 4.99
N PRO A 282 -18.47 -14.89 4.13
CA PRO A 282 -17.49 -15.94 4.44
C PRO A 282 -16.09 -15.43 4.84
N ASN A 283 -15.87 -14.12 4.89
CA ASN A 283 -14.56 -13.53 5.12
C ASN A 283 -14.24 -13.48 6.63
N THR A 284 -13.62 -14.54 7.11
CA THR A 284 -13.32 -14.72 8.53
C THR A 284 -11.85 -14.47 8.88
N GLY A 285 -11.26 -13.45 8.26
CA GLY A 285 -9.87 -13.05 8.46
C GLY A 285 -9.50 -12.74 9.92
N GLY A 286 -8.19 -12.67 10.19
CA GLY A 286 -7.65 -12.27 11.48
C GLY A 286 -7.58 -10.74 11.65
N GLY A 287 -7.22 -10.28 12.84
CA GLY A 287 -7.03 -8.86 13.13
C GLY A 287 -5.67 -8.37 12.66
N ILE A 288 -4.66 -8.50 13.52
CA ILE A 288 -3.29 -8.05 13.27
C ILE A 288 -2.34 -9.24 13.37
N ARG A 289 -1.41 -9.37 12.40
CA ARG A 289 -0.30 -10.31 12.48
C ARG A 289 1.05 -9.60 12.40
N VAL A 290 1.97 -9.99 13.28
CA VAL A 290 3.36 -9.53 13.29
C VAL A 290 4.30 -10.71 13.43
N GLN A 291 5.04 -11.03 12.37
CA GLN A 291 6.10 -12.04 12.42
C GLN A 291 7.43 -11.42 12.85
N THR A 292 7.75 -10.24 12.33
CA THR A 292 8.96 -9.46 12.63
C THR A 292 8.66 -7.97 12.47
N GLY A 293 9.63 -7.10 12.77
CA GLY A 293 9.47 -5.65 12.78
C GLY A 293 8.83 -5.13 14.08
N THR A 294 8.43 -3.87 14.07
CA THR A 294 7.76 -3.21 15.20
C THR A 294 6.43 -2.62 14.76
N LEU A 295 5.33 -2.97 15.44
CA LEU A 295 4.02 -2.40 15.23
C LEU A 295 3.54 -1.68 16.49
N ASN A 296 3.22 -0.40 16.37
CA ASN A 296 2.74 0.43 17.47
C ASN A 296 1.35 0.97 17.13
N VAL A 297 0.42 0.84 18.09
CA VAL A 297 -0.88 1.51 18.06
C VAL A 297 -0.97 2.48 19.25
N THR A 298 -0.92 3.77 18.95
CA THR A 298 -0.88 4.83 19.96
C THR A 298 -2.24 5.42 20.29
N GLY A 299 -3.24 5.20 19.43
CA GLY A 299 -4.65 5.47 19.68
C GLY A 299 -5.40 4.20 20.09
N LEU A 300 -6.70 4.16 19.83
CA LEU A 300 -7.52 2.98 20.12
C LEU A 300 -7.35 1.91 19.05
N ALA A 301 -7.21 0.65 19.46
CA ALA A 301 -7.38 -0.51 18.61
C ALA A 301 -8.72 -1.20 18.91
N ASN A 302 -9.54 -1.41 17.88
CA ASN A 302 -10.76 -2.21 17.95
C ASN A 302 -10.70 -3.33 16.91
N ILE A 303 -10.60 -4.57 17.36
CA ILE A 303 -10.37 -5.75 16.53
C ILE A 303 -11.51 -6.73 16.74
N ASN A 304 -12.30 -6.96 15.69
CA ASN A 304 -13.41 -7.89 15.70
C ASN A 304 -13.19 -8.97 14.63
N THR A 305 -13.22 -10.24 15.03
CA THR A 305 -13.07 -11.37 14.10
C THR A 305 -14.10 -12.47 14.39
N THR A 306 -14.51 -13.18 13.33
CA THR A 306 -15.36 -14.37 13.52
C THR A 306 -14.53 -15.59 13.89
N SER A 307 -13.58 -16.03 13.05
CA SER A 307 -12.77 -17.23 13.33
C SER A 307 -11.25 -16.99 13.28
N GLY A 308 -10.80 -15.92 12.66
CA GLY A 308 -9.39 -15.52 12.68
C GLY A 308 -8.91 -15.10 14.06
N VAL A 309 -7.59 -15.15 14.28
CA VAL A 309 -6.96 -14.66 15.50
C VAL A 309 -7.07 -13.13 15.56
N GLY A 310 -7.38 -12.57 16.74
CA GLY A 310 -7.42 -11.12 16.94
C GLY A 310 -6.03 -10.48 16.80
N LEU A 311 -5.08 -10.92 17.62
CA LEU A 311 -3.66 -10.52 17.54
C LEU A 311 -2.77 -11.76 17.46
N SER A 312 -1.99 -11.88 16.39
CA SER A 312 -1.06 -12.98 16.15
C SER A 312 0.38 -12.49 16.10
N GLN A 313 1.25 -12.90 17.03
CA GLN A 313 2.66 -12.51 17.05
C GLN A 313 3.61 -13.71 17.03
N ALA A 314 4.50 -13.80 16.04
CA ALA A 314 5.54 -14.85 16.02
C ALA A 314 6.92 -14.35 16.47
N GLY A 315 7.13 -13.04 16.45
CA GLY A 315 8.38 -12.36 16.79
C GLY A 315 8.18 -10.85 16.78
N GLY A 316 9.27 -10.08 16.65
CA GLY A 316 9.18 -8.61 16.60
C GLY A 316 8.62 -7.98 17.87
N THR A 317 8.00 -6.81 17.72
CA THR A 317 7.37 -6.05 18.82
C THR A 317 5.96 -5.60 18.44
N THR A 318 5.00 -5.77 19.35
CA THR A 318 3.70 -5.08 19.29
C THR A 318 3.49 -4.21 20.53
N SER A 319 2.89 -3.03 20.36
CA SER A 319 2.60 -2.11 21.46
C SER A 319 1.26 -1.41 21.28
N PHE A 320 0.43 -1.43 22.32
CA PHE A 320 -0.86 -0.75 22.41
C PHE A 320 -0.87 0.14 23.66
N THR A 321 -0.86 1.46 23.48
CA THR A 321 -0.61 2.41 24.59
C THR A 321 -1.81 3.25 25.01
N ASN A 322 -2.90 3.30 24.23
CA ASN A 322 -4.09 4.07 24.58
C ASN A 322 -5.36 3.23 24.77
N GLY A 323 -5.45 2.04 24.16
CA GLY A 323 -6.51 1.06 24.43
C GLY A 323 -6.60 0.00 23.35
N VAL A 324 -7.09 -1.19 23.71
CA VAL A 324 -7.28 -2.30 22.78
C VAL A 324 -8.49 -3.14 23.17
N THR A 325 -9.43 -3.32 22.24
CA THR A 325 -10.53 -4.26 22.37
C THR A 325 -10.37 -5.34 21.31
N ILE A 326 -10.36 -6.61 21.73
CA ILE A 326 -10.30 -7.77 20.86
C ILE A 326 -11.51 -8.64 21.14
N ASP A 327 -12.42 -8.72 20.18
CA ASP A 327 -13.58 -9.60 20.21
C ASP A 327 -13.45 -10.67 19.12
N THR A 328 -13.39 -11.93 19.53
CA THR A 328 -13.34 -13.08 18.62
C THR A 328 -14.52 -14.02 18.90
N THR A 329 -15.18 -14.52 17.85
CA THR A 329 -16.28 -15.48 18.05
C THR A 329 -15.74 -16.89 18.31
N ALA A 330 -14.89 -17.41 17.43
CA ALA A 330 -14.31 -18.76 17.52
C ALA A 330 -12.78 -18.75 17.47
N GLY A 331 -12.16 -17.65 17.05
CA GLY A 331 -10.71 -17.50 16.98
C GLY A 331 -10.07 -17.24 18.34
N THR A 332 -8.75 -17.38 18.41
CA THR A 332 -7.99 -16.96 19.59
C THR A 332 -7.94 -15.44 19.68
N GLY A 333 -8.17 -14.86 20.86
CA GLY A 333 -8.04 -13.41 21.08
C GLY A 333 -6.62 -12.93 20.81
N ILE A 334 -5.68 -13.35 21.65
CA ILE A 334 -4.24 -13.09 21.52
C ILE A 334 -3.49 -14.42 21.40
N LEU A 335 -2.77 -14.60 20.30
CA LEU A 335 -1.85 -15.71 20.06
C LEU A 335 -0.44 -15.16 19.88
N ALA A 336 0.52 -15.61 20.68
CA ALA A 336 1.91 -15.23 20.46
C ALA A 336 2.89 -16.37 20.75
N THR A 337 3.92 -16.50 19.92
CA THR A 337 4.96 -17.54 20.01
C THR A 337 6.38 -16.98 20.10
N GLY A 338 6.52 -15.67 20.31
CA GLY A 338 7.81 -15.00 20.44
C GLY A 338 7.72 -13.48 20.43
N GLY A 339 8.85 -12.81 20.65
CA GLY A 339 8.98 -11.35 20.58
C GLY A 339 8.58 -10.62 21.86
N THR A 340 8.37 -9.30 21.72
CA THR A 340 7.95 -8.41 22.81
C THR A 340 6.51 -7.94 22.59
N MET A 341 5.69 -7.95 23.63
CA MET A 341 4.30 -7.50 23.55
C MET A 341 3.97 -6.54 24.69
N GLY A 342 3.47 -5.36 24.34
CA GLY A 342 3.02 -4.33 25.27
C GLY A 342 1.53 -4.03 25.08
N ILE A 343 0.74 -4.19 26.13
CA ILE A 343 -0.61 -3.63 26.26
C ILE A 343 -0.61 -2.88 27.57
N THR A 344 -0.41 -1.56 27.52
CA THR A 344 -0.05 -0.77 28.71
C THR A 344 -0.91 0.47 28.88
N ALA A 345 -2.05 0.53 28.19
CA ALA A 345 -3.02 1.60 28.38
C ALA A 345 -3.57 1.59 29.80
N THR A 346 -4.00 2.75 30.29
CA THR A 346 -4.54 2.92 31.65
C THR A 346 -5.82 3.76 31.69
N VAL A 347 -6.30 4.23 30.52
CA VAL A 347 -7.40 5.19 30.43
C VAL A 347 -8.59 4.66 29.62
N ALA A 348 -8.36 4.10 28.43
CA ALA A 348 -9.45 3.48 27.66
C ALA A 348 -9.68 2.02 28.09
N ALA A 349 -10.47 1.25 27.34
CA ALA A 349 -10.70 -0.16 27.61
C ALA A 349 -9.53 -1.04 27.09
N GLN A 350 -9.17 -2.06 27.86
CA GLN A 350 -8.24 -3.12 27.48
C GLN A 350 -8.96 -4.47 27.65
N THR A 351 -9.64 -4.94 26.61
CA THR A 351 -10.51 -6.12 26.71
C THR A 351 -10.16 -7.20 25.70
N VAL A 352 -10.19 -8.45 26.14
CA VAL A 352 -10.14 -9.62 25.28
C VAL A 352 -11.36 -10.49 25.57
N ASN A 353 -12.15 -10.75 24.55
CA ASN A 353 -13.36 -11.57 24.63
C ASN A 353 -13.35 -12.59 23.50
N ALA A 354 -13.02 -13.84 23.83
CA ALA A 354 -13.04 -14.96 22.90
C ALA A 354 -14.23 -15.87 23.21
N THR A 355 -15.37 -15.65 22.54
CA THR A 355 -16.64 -16.28 22.92
C THR A 355 -16.57 -17.82 22.90
N GLY A 356 -15.98 -18.40 21.86
CA GLY A 356 -15.83 -19.86 21.70
C GLY A 356 -14.38 -20.31 21.48
N GLY A 357 -13.43 -19.36 21.49
CA GLY A 357 -12.00 -19.64 21.32
C GLY A 357 -11.20 -19.40 22.61
N THR A 358 -9.89 -19.61 22.55
CA THR A 358 -8.96 -19.26 23.65
C THR A 358 -8.81 -17.74 23.72
N ALA A 359 -8.94 -17.14 24.90
CA ALA A 359 -8.69 -15.70 25.04
C ALA A 359 -7.22 -15.36 24.80
N ILE A 360 -6.31 -16.04 25.50
CA ILE A 360 -4.87 -15.73 25.46
C ILE A 360 -4.05 -17.02 25.37
N ASN A 361 -3.16 -17.10 24.39
CA ASN A 361 -2.18 -18.18 24.26
C ASN A 361 -0.80 -17.58 23.96
N LEU A 362 0.08 -17.55 24.95
CA LEU A 362 1.42 -16.98 24.84
C LEU A 362 2.48 -18.05 25.09
N SER A 363 3.48 -18.10 24.21
CA SER A 363 4.64 -18.98 24.31
C SER A 363 5.93 -18.22 23.99
N GLY A 364 6.92 -18.20 24.89
CA GLY A 364 8.23 -17.57 24.63
C GLY A 364 8.20 -16.05 24.44
N VAL A 365 7.23 -15.36 25.02
CA VAL A 365 7.00 -13.90 24.84
C VAL A 365 7.55 -13.11 26.03
N ALA A 366 8.18 -11.97 25.76
CA ALA A 366 8.39 -10.93 26.76
C ALA A 366 7.18 -9.99 26.81
N ALA A 367 6.31 -10.16 27.81
CA ALA A 367 5.02 -9.51 27.89
C ALA A 367 4.96 -8.43 28.99
N THR A 368 4.35 -7.30 28.66
CA THR A 368 3.82 -6.33 29.63
C THR A 368 2.39 -6.04 29.23
N ILE A 369 1.47 -6.86 29.72
CA ILE A 369 0.05 -6.84 29.36
C ILE A 369 -0.76 -6.48 30.61
N ALA A 370 -1.54 -5.42 30.52
CA ALA A 370 -2.55 -5.02 31.49
C ALA A 370 -3.91 -4.95 30.79
N LEU A 371 -4.79 -5.87 31.14
CA LEU A 371 -6.18 -5.92 30.65
C LEU A 371 -7.14 -5.52 31.77
N ASP A 372 -8.22 -4.83 31.38
CA ASP A 372 -9.36 -4.55 32.26
C ASP A 372 -10.26 -5.79 32.39
N SER A 373 -10.39 -6.56 31.31
CA SER A 373 -11.20 -7.76 31.28
C SER A 373 -10.71 -8.78 30.26
N THR A 374 -10.64 -10.04 30.68
CA THR A 374 -10.40 -11.21 29.85
C THR A 374 -11.54 -12.20 30.00
N SER A 375 -12.18 -12.57 28.90
CA SER A 375 -13.27 -13.54 28.90
C SER A 375 -13.10 -14.60 27.81
N SER A 376 -13.45 -15.82 28.17
CA SER A 376 -13.39 -17.00 27.30
C SER A 376 -14.45 -18.00 27.74
N ALA A 377 -15.21 -18.56 26.81
CA ALA A 377 -16.15 -19.65 27.07
C ALA A 377 -15.88 -20.92 26.23
N GLY A 378 -14.70 -21.00 25.59
CA GLY A 378 -14.30 -22.17 24.80
C GLY A 378 -12.78 -22.29 24.59
N GLY A 379 -12.40 -23.03 23.54
CA GLY A 379 -11.01 -23.41 23.27
C GLY A 379 -10.53 -24.63 24.06
N VAL A 380 -9.26 -25.00 23.88
CA VAL A 380 -8.60 -26.09 24.66
C VAL A 380 -8.22 -25.59 26.05
N ASN A 381 -7.81 -24.33 26.14
CA ASN A 381 -7.55 -23.60 27.38
C ASN A 381 -8.16 -22.21 27.22
N ASN A 382 -8.65 -21.62 28.31
CA ASN A 382 -9.08 -20.22 28.31
C ASN A 382 -7.87 -19.27 28.20
N VAL A 383 -6.84 -19.57 28.98
CA VAL A 383 -5.56 -18.86 29.01
C VAL A 383 -4.43 -19.90 29.09
N SER A 384 -3.41 -19.75 28.25
CA SER A 384 -2.21 -20.59 28.25
C SER A 384 -0.96 -19.71 28.20
N LEU A 385 -0.04 -19.91 29.14
CA LEU A 385 1.21 -19.18 29.27
C LEU A 385 2.37 -20.17 29.42
N THR A 386 3.29 -20.19 28.45
CA THR A 386 4.47 -21.05 28.45
C THR A 386 5.71 -20.19 28.21
N ASP A 387 6.73 -20.29 29.05
CA ASP A 387 7.99 -19.54 28.89
C ASP A 387 7.79 -18.01 28.70
N VAL A 388 6.75 -17.46 29.33
CA VAL A 388 6.45 -16.02 29.28
C VAL A 388 7.26 -15.31 30.36
N THR A 389 7.90 -14.20 29.98
CA THR A 389 8.59 -13.30 30.92
C THR A 389 7.83 -11.99 31.05
N GLY A 390 7.99 -11.29 32.19
CA GLY A 390 7.30 -10.03 32.46
C GLY A 390 5.96 -10.22 33.19
N ILE A 391 4.98 -9.37 32.86
CA ILE A 391 3.69 -9.28 33.57
C ILE A 391 2.54 -9.47 32.59
N VAL A 392 1.58 -10.32 32.97
CA VAL A 392 0.30 -10.50 32.28
C VAL A 392 -0.83 -10.39 33.31
N GLU A 393 -1.46 -9.21 33.35
CA GLU A 393 -2.64 -8.93 34.17
C GLU A 393 -3.90 -9.11 33.30
N LEU A 394 -4.77 -10.02 33.71
CA LEU A 394 -5.96 -10.40 32.94
C LEU A 394 -7.18 -9.52 33.24
N GLY A 395 -7.12 -8.75 34.33
CA GLY A 395 -8.25 -7.96 34.81
C GLY A 395 -9.41 -8.81 35.32
N THR A 396 -10.62 -8.32 35.08
CA THR A 396 -11.89 -8.99 35.38
C THR A 396 -12.31 -9.94 34.25
N GLY A 397 -13.52 -10.49 34.30
CA GLY A 397 -14.07 -11.33 33.23
C GLY A 397 -14.17 -12.81 33.58
N ALA A 398 -14.99 -13.53 32.80
CA ALA A 398 -15.31 -14.92 33.05
C ALA A 398 -14.47 -15.85 32.16
N LEU A 399 -13.75 -16.78 32.80
CA LEU A 399 -13.05 -17.88 32.13
C LEU A 399 -13.80 -19.17 32.43
N SER A 400 -14.43 -19.77 31.43
CA SER A 400 -15.24 -20.99 31.56
C SER A 400 -15.16 -21.85 30.29
N GLY A 401 -15.66 -23.08 30.33
CA GLY A 401 -15.86 -23.87 29.10
C GLY A 401 -14.62 -24.47 28.41
N ALA A 402 -13.43 -24.36 29.02
CA ALA A 402 -12.21 -25.03 28.58
C ALA A 402 -11.95 -26.31 29.39
#